data_AF-A0A256WFI3-F1
#
_entry.id   AF-A0A256WFI3-F1
#
_cell.length_a   1.000
_cell.length_b   1.000
_cell.length_c   1.000
_cell.angle_alpha   90.00
_cell.angle_beta   90.00
_cell.angle_gamma   90.00
#
_symmetry.space_group_name_H-M   'P 1'
#
loop_
_entity.id
_entity.type
_entity.pdbx_description
1 polymer ?
#
loop_
_entity_poly.entity_id
_entity_poly.type
_entity_poly.pdbx_seq_one_letter_code
_entity_poly.pdbx_strand_id
1 'polypeptide(L)'
;MKHLLSVIIALFLCSCFSAQAQDRVAVLKFSNLDGKEEMDKYCLMFQDSLIAHFIAEDPDELNYQIVPADSIQYKLDQIGTNPRKPSYQDDLWGVIEALGCKRAVMGEILMNGDKMVVNVSVYDVEMRLPLPDHKIRNLFATPERLPSLFPRISKKLRPGVLGN
;
A
#
# COMPACT_ATOMS: atom_id res chain seq x y z
N MET A 1 22.22 -2.00 -49.44
CA MET A 1 22.82 -2.65 -48.25
C MET A 1 22.93 -1.72 -47.04
N LYS A 2 23.42 -0.48 -47.18
CA LYS A 2 23.55 0.50 -46.06
C LYS A 2 22.22 0.82 -45.36
N HIS A 3 21.13 1.00 -46.12
CA HIS A 3 19.80 1.26 -45.54
C HIS A 3 19.18 0.05 -44.85
N LEU A 4 19.47 -1.18 -45.32
CA LEU A 4 18.99 -2.41 -44.69
C LEU A 4 19.64 -2.61 -43.31
N LEU A 5 20.95 -2.32 -43.21
CA LEU A 5 21.69 -2.39 -41.95
C LEU A 5 21.17 -1.36 -40.93
N SER A 6 20.83 -0.15 -41.38
CA SER A 6 20.29 0.91 -40.53
C SER A 6 18.91 0.57 -39.95
N VAL A 7 18.07 -0.14 -40.72
CA VAL A 7 16.74 -0.60 -40.25
C VAL A 7 16.88 -1.71 -39.21
N ILE A 8 17.82 -2.64 -39.39
CA ILE A 8 18.07 -3.72 -38.43
C ILE A 8 18.60 -3.15 -37.10
N ILE A 9 19.50 -2.17 -37.14
CA ILE A 9 20.01 -1.48 -35.94
C ILE A 9 18.90 -0.72 -35.22
N ALA A 10 18.01 -0.04 -35.97
CA ALA A 10 16.85 0.65 -35.39
C ALA A 10 15.85 -0.32 -34.73
N LEU A 11 15.58 -1.48 -35.35
CA LEU A 11 14.73 -2.51 -34.76
C LEU A 11 15.35 -3.09 -33.48
N PHE A 12 16.67 -3.31 -33.47
CA PHE A 12 17.37 -3.87 -32.31
C PHE A 12 17.42 -2.90 -31.12
N LEU A 13 17.53 -1.59 -31.39
CA LEU A 13 17.48 -0.53 -30.37
C LEU A 13 16.08 -0.38 -29.75
N CYS A 14 15.01 -0.60 -30.51
CA CYS A 14 13.64 -0.56 -29.97
C CYS A 14 13.32 -1.75 -29.06
N SER A 15 13.93 -2.92 -29.26
CA SER A 15 13.70 -4.11 -28.43
C SER A 15 14.43 -4.11 -27.08
N CYS A 16 15.25 -3.08 -26.79
CA CYS A 16 15.95 -2.95 -25.51
C CYS A 16 15.17 -2.17 -24.43
N PHE A 17 13.96 -1.68 -24.74
CA PHE A 17 13.08 -1.13 -23.71
C PHE A 17 12.44 -2.28 -22.93
N SER A 18 13.19 -2.80 -21.94
CA SER A 18 12.62 -3.62 -20.89
C SER A 18 11.53 -2.81 -20.19
N ALA A 19 10.27 -3.15 -20.42
CA ALA A 19 9.17 -2.65 -19.63
C ALA A 19 9.43 -3.08 -18.18
N GLN A 20 9.91 -2.17 -17.33
CA GLN A 20 9.98 -2.44 -15.91
C GLN A 20 8.53 -2.61 -15.44
N ALA A 21 8.19 -3.81 -14.97
CA ALA A 21 6.91 -4.04 -14.32
C ALA A 21 6.85 -3.15 -13.08
N GLN A 22 5.91 -2.21 -13.07
CA GLN A 22 5.68 -1.28 -11.96
C GLN A 22 5.39 -2.05 -10.67
N ASP A 23 5.95 -1.59 -9.56
CA ASP A 23 5.69 -2.18 -8.26
C ASP A 23 4.24 -1.91 -7.84
N ARG A 24 3.50 -2.98 -7.52
CA ARG A 24 2.13 -2.87 -7.03
C ARG A 24 2.15 -2.80 -5.51
N VAL A 25 1.36 -1.89 -4.96
CA VAL A 25 1.32 -1.60 -3.52
C VAL A 25 -0.10 -1.76 -3.02
N ALA A 26 -0.29 -2.58 -2.00
CA ALA A 26 -1.57 -2.66 -1.29
C ALA A 26 -1.57 -1.71 -0.10
N VAL A 27 -2.61 -0.89 0.06
CA VAL A 27 -2.87 -0.19 1.33
C VAL A 27 -4.06 -0.87 1.98
N LEU A 28 -3.82 -1.54 3.10
CA LEU A 28 -4.81 -2.39 3.77
C LEU A 28 -5.64 -1.59 4.77
N LYS A 29 -6.85 -2.07 5.07
CA LYS A 29 -7.68 -1.51 6.15
C LYS A 29 -6.90 -1.58 7.45
N PHE A 30 -6.83 -0.46 8.17
CA PHE A 30 -6.12 -0.42 9.46
C PHE A 30 -6.89 -1.20 10.52
N SER A 31 -6.16 -1.85 11.42
CA SER A 31 -6.73 -2.60 12.54
C SER A 31 -7.21 -1.66 13.64
N ASN A 32 -8.42 -1.90 14.13
CA ASN A 32 -8.99 -1.24 15.29
C ASN A 32 -8.61 -2.04 16.55
N LEU A 33 -7.71 -1.51 17.38
CA LEU A 33 -7.26 -2.20 18.60
C LEU A 33 -8.21 -2.01 19.78
N ASP A 34 -9.11 -1.03 19.74
CA ASP A 34 -10.09 -0.81 20.82
C ASP A 34 -11.26 -1.78 20.76
N GLY A 35 -11.49 -2.41 19.61
CA GLY A 35 -12.67 -3.24 19.35
C GLY A 35 -13.99 -2.45 19.34
N LYS A 36 -13.93 -1.10 19.38
CA LYS A 36 -15.10 -0.22 19.32
C LYS A 36 -15.46 0.10 17.89
N GLU A 37 -16.66 -0.23 17.44
CA GLU A 37 -17.10 0.01 16.06
C GLU A 37 -16.97 1.47 15.61
N GLU A 38 -17.10 2.43 16.54
CA GLU A 38 -16.89 3.86 16.26
C GLU A 38 -15.51 4.19 15.70
N MET A 39 -14.51 3.36 15.96
CA MET A 39 -13.13 3.53 15.50
C MET A 39 -12.92 3.05 14.07
N ASP A 40 -13.79 2.18 13.55
CA ASP A 40 -13.66 1.63 12.20
C ASP A 40 -13.73 2.71 11.12
N LYS A 41 -14.49 3.79 11.37
CA LYS A 41 -14.53 4.96 10.47
C LYS A 41 -13.16 5.64 10.34
N TYR A 42 -12.37 5.68 11.42
CA TYR A 42 -11.03 6.26 11.40
C TYR A 42 -10.04 5.32 10.72
N CYS A 43 -10.18 4.01 10.89
CA CYS A 43 -9.38 3.01 10.17
C CYS A 43 -9.57 3.12 8.65
N LEU A 44 -10.83 3.26 8.20
CA LEU A 44 -11.17 3.47 6.79
C LEU A 44 -10.65 4.82 6.29
N MET A 45 -10.93 5.91 7.02
CA MET A 45 -10.44 7.24 6.67
C MET A 45 -8.90 7.27 6.54
N PHE A 46 -8.19 6.53 7.39
CA PHE A 46 -6.73 6.41 7.30
C PHE A 46 -6.27 5.73 6.03
N GLN A 47 -6.90 4.61 5.67
CA GLN A 47 -6.61 3.88 4.44
C GLN A 47 -6.84 4.80 3.23
N ASP A 48 -8.03 5.39 3.13
CA ASP A 48 -8.43 6.23 1.99
C ASP A 48 -7.55 7.47 1.86
N SER A 49 -7.26 8.13 2.98
CA SER A 49 -6.41 9.32 2.99
C SER A 49 -4.99 8.98 2.56
N LEU A 50 -4.44 7.84 3.00
CA LEU A 50 -3.10 7.43 2.63
C LEU A 50 -3.02 7.02 1.15
N ILE A 51 -4.02 6.30 0.64
CA ILE A 51 -4.18 5.99 -0.78
C ILE A 51 -4.19 7.29 -1.61
N ALA A 52 -5.03 8.25 -1.24
CA ALA A 52 -5.15 9.52 -1.95
C ALA A 52 -3.83 10.29 -1.99
N HIS A 53 -3.06 10.28 -0.89
CA HIS A 53 -1.76 10.94 -0.86
C HIS A 53 -0.71 10.22 -1.70
N PHE A 54 -0.69 8.89 -1.71
CA PHE A 54 0.21 8.15 -2.58
C PHE A 54 -0.12 8.39 -4.06
N ILE A 55 -1.39 8.33 -4.45
CA ILE A 55 -1.82 8.66 -5.82
C ILE A 55 -1.43 10.09 -6.19
N ALA A 56 -1.62 11.06 -5.29
CA ALA A 56 -1.24 12.46 -5.55
C ALA A 56 0.28 12.67 -5.67
N GLU A 57 1.09 11.82 -5.04
CA GLU A 57 2.55 11.87 -5.09
C GLU A 57 3.17 11.21 -6.34
N ASP A 58 2.41 10.36 -7.03
CA ASP A 58 2.77 9.67 -8.28
C ASP A 58 1.53 9.42 -9.18
N PRO A 59 0.92 10.48 -9.74
CA PRO A 59 -0.37 10.38 -10.44
C PRO A 59 -0.31 9.62 -11.76
N ASP A 60 0.86 9.55 -12.38
CA ASP A 60 1.12 8.81 -13.62
C ASP A 60 1.58 7.36 -13.35
N GLU A 61 1.58 6.94 -12.08
CA GLU A 61 1.96 5.60 -11.61
C GLU A 61 3.37 5.17 -12.07
N LEU A 62 4.29 6.12 -12.25
CA LEU A 62 5.60 5.85 -12.87
C LEU A 62 6.49 4.96 -12.00
N ASN A 63 6.37 5.06 -10.67
CA ASN A 63 7.21 4.36 -9.71
C ASN A 63 6.46 3.20 -9.04
N TYR A 64 5.16 3.38 -8.80
CA TYR A 64 4.31 2.34 -8.22
C TYR A 64 2.85 2.53 -8.63
N GLN A 65 2.09 1.44 -8.54
CA GLN A 65 0.64 1.44 -8.71
C GLN A 65 -0.03 1.01 -7.41
N ILE A 66 -0.94 1.85 -6.89
CA ILE A 66 -1.77 1.46 -5.75
C ILE A 66 -2.85 0.49 -6.24
N VAL A 67 -2.93 -0.69 -5.63
CA VAL A 67 -4.01 -1.63 -5.91
C VAL A 67 -5.30 -1.13 -5.23
N PRO A 68 -6.42 -0.99 -5.97
CA PRO A 68 -7.67 -0.52 -5.39
C PRO A 68 -8.15 -1.44 -4.25
N ALA A 69 -8.61 -0.83 -3.15
CA ALA A 69 -9.12 -1.57 -1.99
C ALA A 69 -10.26 -2.53 -2.37
N ASP A 70 -11.16 -2.11 -3.26
CA ASP A 70 -12.27 -2.93 -3.77
C ASP A 70 -11.77 -4.18 -4.51
N SER A 71 -10.62 -4.12 -5.18
CA SER A 71 -10.04 -5.29 -5.86
C SER A 71 -9.51 -6.32 -4.86
N ILE A 72 -8.93 -5.86 -3.75
CA ILE A 72 -8.49 -6.72 -2.65
C ILE A 72 -9.71 -7.37 -1.99
N GLN A 73 -10.73 -6.56 -1.65
CA GLN A 73 -11.97 -7.07 -1.04
C GLN A 73 -12.67 -8.08 -1.94
N TYR A 74 -12.81 -7.78 -3.23
CA TYR A 74 -13.40 -8.70 -4.20
C TYR A 74 -12.69 -10.05 -4.23
N LYS A 75 -11.34 -10.06 -4.16
CA LYS A 75 -10.56 -11.31 -4.12
C LYS A 75 -10.74 -12.08 -2.81
N LEU A 76 -10.82 -11.39 -1.68
CA LEU A 76 -11.13 -12.01 -0.38
C LEU A 76 -12.53 -12.65 -0.39
N ASP A 77 -13.51 -11.96 -0.99
CA ASP A 77 -14.87 -12.47 -1.13
C ASP A 77 -14.92 -13.70 -2.05
N GLN A 78 -14.14 -13.72 -3.14
CA GLN A 78 -14.05 -14.88 -4.06
C GLN A 78 -13.57 -16.16 -3.36
N ILE A 79 -12.66 -16.04 -2.40
CA ILE A 79 -12.19 -17.19 -1.59
C ILE A 79 -13.05 -17.42 -0.33
N GLY A 80 -14.11 -16.64 -0.16
CA GLY A 80 -15.06 -16.73 0.94
C GLY A 80 -14.41 -16.48 2.31
N THR A 81 -13.30 -15.74 2.37
CA THR A 81 -12.66 -15.38 3.64
C THR A 81 -13.30 -14.13 4.24
N ASN A 82 -13.19 -13.98 5.55
CA ASN A 82 -13.66 -12.79 6.25
C ASN A 82 -12.83 -12.55 7.51
N PRO A 83 -12.83 -11.32 8.06
CA PRO A 83 -12.00 -10.96 9.21
C PRO A 83 -12.21 -11.79 10.48
N ARG A 84 -13.30 -12.57 10.58
CA ARG A 84 -13.60 -13.44 11.73
C ARG A 84 -12.95 -14.82 11.62
N LYS A 85 -12.43 -15.20 10.44
CA LYS A 85 -11.76 -16.49 10.25
C LYS A 85 -10.34 -16.45 10.84
N PRO A 86 -9.88 -17.52 11.51
CA PRO A 86 -8.50 -17.62 11.98
C PRO A 86 -7.46 -17.51 10.85
N SER A 87 -7.80 -17.98 9.64
CA SER A 87 -6.94 -17.94 8.44
C SER A 87 -6.87 -16.57 7.77
N TYR A 88 -7.67 -15.58 8.22
CA TYR A 88 -7.87 -14.34 7.48
C TYR A 88 -6.57 -13.61 7.13
N GLN A 89 -5.60 -13.60 8.05
CA GLN A 89 -4.32 -12.94 7.81
C GLN A 89 -3.53 -13.65 6.70
N ASP A 90 -3.47 -14.98 6.71
CA ASP A 90 -2.79 -15.73 5.67
C ASP A 90 -3.50 -15.60 4.32
N ASP A 91 -4.84 -15.61 4.32
CA ASP A 91 -5.66 -15.39 3.14
C ASP A 91 -5.41 -13.98 2.56
N LEU A 92 -5.30 -12.96 3.43
CA LEU A 92 -5.01 -11.58 3.03
C LEU A 92 -3.65 -11.44 2.37
N TRP A 93 -2.60 -12.04 2.96
CA TRP A 93 -1.26 -12.08 2.35
C TRP A 93 -1.29 -12.78 1.00
N GLY A 94 -1.96 -13.94 0.90
CA GLY A 94 -2.09 -14.67 -0.36
C GLY A 94 -2.83 -13.88 -1.43
N VAL A 95 -3.87 -13.12 -1.06
CA VAL A 95 -4.62 -12.27 -1.99
C VAL A 95 -3.75 -11.13 -2.53
N ILE A 96 -3.05 -10.40 -1.67
CA ILE A 96 -2.24 -9.26 -2.15
C ILE A 96 -1.03 -9.73 -2.96
N GLU A 97 -0.45 -10.88 -2.61
CA GLU A 97 0.60 -11.54 -3.38
C GLU A 97 0.08 -11.97 -4.76
N ALA A 98 -1.12 -12.59 -4.83
CA ALA A 98 -1.76 -12.97 -6.08
C ALA A 98 -2.16 -11.76 -6.95
N LEU A 99 -2.37 -10.59 -6.34
CA LEU A 99 -2.56 -9.32 -7.04
C LEU A 99 -1.23 -8.68 -7.48
N GLY A 100 -0.10 -9.37 -7.29
CA GLY A 100 1.24 -8.93 -7.69
C GLY A 100 1.83 -7.84 -6.81
N CYS A 101 1.31 -7.63 -5.60
CA CYS A 101 1.82 -6.60 -4.69
C CYS A 101 3.21 -7.01 -4.20
N LYS A 102 4.19 -6.11 -4.31
CA LYS A 102 5.51 -6.28 -3.68
C LYS A 102 5.59 -5.63 -2.30
N ARG A 103 4.77 -4.58 -2.11
CA ARG A 103 4.69 -3.82 -0.87
C ARG A 103 3.26 -3.80 -0.34
N ALA A 104 3.14 -3.81 0.98
CA ALA A 104 1.86 -3.59 1.66
C ALA A 104 2.02 -2.52 2.74
N VAL A 105 1.05 -1.64 2.88
CA VAL A 105 1.01 -0.66 3.96
C VAL A 105 -0.08 -1.09 4.93
N MET A 106 0.32 -1.35 6.16
CA MET A 106 -0.57 -1.81 7.23
C MET A 106 -0.35 -0.97 8.48
N GLY A 107 -1.39 -0.85 9.27
CA GLY A 107 -1.31 -0.13 10.52
C GLY A 107 -2.45 -0.46 11.45
N GLU A 108 -2.37 0.12 12.63
CA GLU A 108 -3.27 -0.08 13.74
C GLU A 108 -3.55 1.26 14.41
N ILE A 109 -4.77 1.39 14.91
CA ILE A 109 -5.26 2.58 15.60
C ILE A 109 -5.80 2.16 16.96
N LEU A 110 -5.42 2.92 17.98
CA LEU A 110 -5.87 2.78 19.36
C LEU A 110 -6.28 4.15 19.90
N MET A 111 -7.42 4.24 20.56
CA MET A 111 -7.86 5.42 21.29
C MET A 111 -7.29 5.37 22.71
N ASN A 112 -6.45 6.35 23.02
CA ASN A 112 -5.88 6.56 24.34
C ASN A 112 -6.36 7.92 24.89
N GLY A 113 -7.41 7.87 25.70
CA GLY A 113 -8.08 9.06 26.20
C GLY A 113 -8.78 9.83 25.08
N ASP A 114 -8.35 11.07 24.85
CA ASP A 114 -8.85 11.98 23.80
C ASP A 114 -8.03 11.92 22.49
N LYS A 115 -7.02 11.04 22.43
CA LYS A 115 -6.08 10.96 21.32
C LYS A 115 -6.07 9.57 20.70
N MET A 116 -5.95 9.54 19.38
CA MET A 116 -5.59 8.34 18.65
C MET A 116 -4.08 8.16 18.65
N VAL A 117 -3.67 6.92 18.89
CA VAL A 117 -2.32 6.42 18.71
C VAL A 117 -2.32 5.57 17.47
N VAL A 118 -1.48 5.94 16.50
CA VAL A 118 -1.42 5.27 15.21
C VAL A 118 -0.02 4.70 15.01
N ASN A 119 0.02 3.41 14.67
CA ASN A 119 1.22 2.76 14.18
C ASN A 119 0.98 2.35 12.74
N VAL A 120 1.94 2.61 11.86
CA VAL A 120 1.87 2.23 10.45
C VAL A 120 3.25 1.81 9.97
N SER A 121 3.30 0.74 9.19
CA SER A 121 4.54 0.23 8.60
C SER A 121 4.30 -0.19 7.16
N VAL A 122 5.33 -0.02 6.33
CA VAL A 122 5.41 -0.69 5.04
C VAL A 122 5.99 -2.08 5.25
N TYR A 123 5.42 -3.08 4.57
CA TYR A 123 5.81 -4.47 4.61
C TYR A 123 6.33 -4.91 3.25
N ASP A 124 7.29 -5.82 3.29
CA ASP A 124 7.64 -6.68 2.18
C ASP A 124 6.62 -7.82 2.10
N VAL A 125 5.96 -7.98 0.94
CA VAL A 125 4.88 -8.97 0.78
C VAL A 125 5.42 -10.39 0.72
N GLU A 126 6.57 -10.59 0.06
CA GLU A 126 7.20 -11.91 -0.08
C GLU A 126 7.63 -12.45 1.28
N MET A 127 8.31 -11.62 2.06
CA MET A 127 8.79 -11.99 3.40
C MET A 127 7.71 -11.87 4.48
N ARG A 128 6.62 -11.15 4.22
CA ARG A 128 5.58 -10.76 5.19
C ARG A 128 6.17 -10.03 6.41
N LEU A 129 7.25 -9.28 6.20
CA LEU A 129 7.99 -8.58 7.27
C LEU A 129 7.91 -7.07 7.11
N PRO A 130 7.77 -6.32 8.23
CA PRO A 130 7.79 -4.86 8.18
C PRO A 130 9.20 -4.38 7.83
N LEU A 131 9.27 -3.40 6.93
CA LEU A 131 10.50 -2.71 6.59
C LEU A 131 10.93 -1.82 7.76
N PRO A 132 12.13 -2.03 8.36
CA PRO A 132 12.51 -1.40 9.61
C PRO A 132 12.51 0.13 9.59
N ASP A 133 12.86 0.75 8.47
CA ASP A 133 13.05 2.19 8.33
C ASP A 133 11.83 2.93 7.78
N HIS A 134 10.84 2.18 7.28
CA HIS A 134 9.62 2.68 6.63
C HIS A 134 8.40 2.44 7.52
N LYS A 135 8.51 2.90 8.77
CA LYS A 135 7.45 2.81 9.78
C LYS A 135 7.33 4.10 10.57
N ILE A 136 6.14 4.29 11.12
CA ILE A 136 5.80 5.33 12.09
C ILE A 136 5.21 4.61 13.29
N ARG A 137 5.71 4.95 14.48
CA ARG A 137 5.24 4.42 15.74
C ARG A 137 4.77 5.55 16.64
N ASN A 138 3.71 5.29 17.39
CA ASN A 138 3.14 6.18 18.39
C ASN A 138 2.85 7.58 17.81
N LEU A 139 2.24 7.63 16.63
CA LEU A 139 1.75 8.90 16.11
C LEU A 139 0.50 9.30 16.89
N PHE A 140 0.62 10.34 17.70
CA PHE A 140 -0.49 10.88 18.50
C PHE A 140 -1.22 11.97 17.73
N ALA A 141 -2.52 11.81 17.55
CA ALA A 141 -3.38 12.81 16.91
C ALA A 141 -4.79 12.80 17.50
N THR A 142 -5.40 13.97 17.63
CA THR A 142 -6.86 14.04 17.80
C THR A 142 -7.54 13.83 16.44
N PRO A 143 -8.80 13.39 16.40
CA PRO A 143 -9.55 13.21 15.15
C PRO A 143 -9.51 14.42 14.22
N GLU A 144 -9.59 15.63 14.77
CA GLU A 144 -9.64 16.88 14.02
C GLU A 144 -8.28 17.22 13.40
N ARG A 145 -7.19 16.88 14.10
CA ARG A 145 -5.84 17.16 13.63
C ARG A 145 -5.36 16.12 12.63
N LEU A 146 -5.94 14.93 12.67
CA LEU A 146 -5.43 13.79 11.94
C LEU A 146 -5.31 14.02 10.41
N PRO A 147 -6.28 14.62 9.71
CA PRO A 147 -6.16 14.94 8.28
C PRO A 147 -4.91 15.77 7.93
N SER A 148 -4.51 16.70 8.80
CA SER A 148 -3.35 17.57 8.56
C SER A 148 -2.00 16.85 8.60
N LEU A 149 -1.98 15.61 9.09
CA LEU A 149 -0.76 14.83 9.25
C LEU A 149 -0.42 13.98 8.02
N PHE A 150 -1.40 13.68 7.15
CA PHE A 150 -1.19 12.79 6.00
C PHE A 150 -0.05 13.19 5.07
N PRO A 151 0.17 14.47 4.72
CA PRO A 151 1.32 14.86 3.89
C PRO A 151 2.68 14.50 4.51
N ARG A 152 2.77 14.44 5.85
CA ARG A 152 3.99 14.03 6.56
C ARG A 152 4.09 12.51 6.67
N ILE A 153 2.96 11.85 6.88
CA ILE A 153 2.86 10.38 6.95
C ILE A 153 3.24 9.76 5.61
N SER A 154 2.60 10.19 4.52
CA SER A 154 2.87 9.70 3.16
C SER A 154 4.34 9.91 2.81
N LYS A 155 4.88 11.12 3.01
CA LYS A 155 6.29 11.43 2.76
C LYS A 155 7.26 10.52 3.52
N LYS A 156 6.95 10.14 4.77
CA LYS A 156 7.81 9.25 5.58
C LYS A 156 7.73 7.79 5.12
N LEU A 157 6.56 7.34 4.68
CA LEU A 157 6.34 5.97 4.21
C LEU A 157 6.74 5.77 2.75
N ARG A 158 6.68 6.83 1.93
CA ARG A 158 6.89 6.81 0.49
C ARG A 158 8.16 6.05 0.09
N PRO A 159 9.34 6.27 0.69
CA PRO A 159 10.55 5.54 0.31
C PRO A 159 10.42 4.01 0.43
N GLY A 160 9.54 3.49 1.28
CA GLY A 160 9.31 2.05 1.42
C GLY A 160 8.35 1.46 0.39
N VAL A 161 7.51 2.29 -0.24
CA VAL A 161 6.60 1.85 -1.32
C VAL A 161 7.23 2.02 -2.70
N LEU A 162 8.29 2.81 -2.82
CA LEU A 162 9.13 2.85 -4.01
C LEU A 162 9.86 1.50 -4.14
N GLY A 163 9.71 0.85 -5.30
CA GLY A 163 10.53 -0.30 -5.66
C GLY A 163 12.01 0.09 -5.72
N ASN A 164 12.90 -0.83 -5.33
CA ASN A 164 14.32 -0.76 -5.66
C ASN A 164 14.58 -1.47 -6.99
#